data_AF-A0A6G3WWM5-F1
#
_entry.id   AF-A0A6G3WWM5-F1
#
_cell.length_a   1.000
_cell.length_b   1.000
_cell.length_c   1.000
_cell.angle_alpha   90.00
_cell.angle_beta   90.00
_cell.angle_gamma   90.00
#
_symmetry.space_group_name_H-M   'P 1'
#
loop_
_entity.id
_entity.type
_entity.pdbx_description
1 polymer ?
#
loop_
_entity_poly.entity_id
_entity_poly.type
_entity_poly.pdbx_seq_one_letter_code
_entity_poly.pdbx_strand_id
1 'polypeptide(L)'
;GAGFIGSHVVTALAAAGHESVVLDALLPSAHPGGTPPELPGDRVVVGDVRDREAVADALAGVDAVCHQAAMVGLGKEFADAPLYVGCNDLGTAVLLAEM
;
A
#
# COMPACT_ATOMS: atom_id res chain seq x y z
N GLY A 1 3.18 0.22 0.94
CA GLY A 1 4.20 0.63 1.94
C GLY A 1 5.58 0.91 1.34
N ALA A 2 5.74 0.82 0.02
CA ALA A 2 6.96 1.15 -0.69
C ALA A 2 7.09 2.65 -1.02
N GLY A 3 6.02 3.42 -0.87
CA GLY A 3 6.04 4.88 -1.01
C GLY A 3 6.75 5.61 0.14
N PHE A 4 6.88 6.93 0.01
CA PHE A 4 7.67 7.79 0.91
C PHE A 4 7.35 7.59 2.40
N ILE A 5 6.09 7.79 2.82
CA ILE A 5 5.70 7.63 4.24
C ILE A 5 5.78 6.15 4.65
N GLY A 6 5.33 5.25 3.78
CA GLY A 6 5.27 3.82 4.05
C GLY A 6 6.64 3.21 4.37
N SER A 7 7.69 3.60 3.63
CA SER A 7 9.03 3.04 3.84
C SER A 7 9.64 3.47 5.17
N HIS A 8 9.36 4.69 5.61
CA HIS A 8 9.73 5.16 6.94
C HIS A 8 8.99 4.42 8.06
N VAL A 9 7.71 4.11 7.88
CA VAL A 9 6.94 3.28 8.82
C VAL A 9 7.53 1.87 8.90
N VAL A 10 7.81 1.23 7.76
CA VAL A 10 8.45 -0.10 7.70
C VAL A 10 9.81 -0.10 8.42
N THR A 11 10.63 0.92 8.16
CA THR A 11 11.93 1.10 8.83
C THR A 11 11.77 1.23 10.35
N ALA A 12 10.80 2.01 10.81
CA ALA A 12 10.54 2.20 12.22
C ALA A 12 10.02 0.92 12.91
N LEU A 13 9.14 0.16 12.24
CA LEU A 13 8.66 -1.14 12.73
C LEU A 13 9.80 -2.15 12.87
N ALA A 14 10.65 -2.26 11.84
CA ALA A 14 11.81 -3.14 11.87
C ALA A 14 12.80 -2.75 12.98
N ALA A 15 13.07 -1.45 13.17
CA ALA A 15 13.93 -0.96 14.24
C ALA A 15 13.36 -1.23 15.65
N ALA A 16 12.03 -1.35 15.78
CA ALA A 16 11.35 -1.74 17.01
C ALA A 16 11.25 -3.27 17.21
N GLY A 17 11.73 -4.07 16.26
CA GLY A 17 11.70 -5.53 16.33
C GLY A 17 10.37 -6.16 15.88
N HIS A 18 9.56 -5.44 15.12
CA HIS A 18 8.32 -5.96 14.54
C HIS A 18 8.56 -6.52 13.14
N GLU A 19 7.86 -7.61 12.82
CA GLU A 19 7.75 -8.14 11.45
C GLU A 19 6.75 -7.28 10.65
N SER A 20 7.01 -7.08 9.36
CA SER A 20 6.14 -6.27 8.50
C SER A 20 5.85 -6.95 7.18
N VAL A 21 4.58 -6.84 6.75
CA VAL A 21 4.10 -7.22 5.42
C VAL A 21 3.74 -5.93 4.67
N VAL A 22 4.27 -5.79 3.46
CA VAL A 22 4.05 -4.60 2.63
C VAL A 22 3.17 -4.96 1.45
N LEU A 23 1.95 -4.41 1.39
CA LEU A 23 1.14 -4.36 0.17
C LEU A 23 1.45 -3.07 -0.60
N ASP A 24 1.78 -3.20 -1.89
CA ASP A 24 1.98 -2.04 -2.78
C ASP A 24 1.73 -2.39 -4.25
N ALA A 25 1.08 -1.48 -4.98
CA ALA A 25 0.75 -1.67 -6.39
C ALA A 25 1.92 -1.32 -7.33
N LEU A 26 3.00 -0.73 -6.80
CA LEU A 26 4.19 -0.32 -7.56
C LEU A 26 3.85 0.54 -8.79
N LEU A 27 2.87 1.44 -8.63
CA LEU A 27 2.39 2.28 -9.72
C LEU A 27 3.55 3.03 -10.37
N PRO A 28 3.65 3.10 -11.71
CA PRO A 28 4.77 3.73 -12.40
C PRO A 28 5.02 5.19 -12.02
N SER A 29 3.98 5.90 -11.56
CA SER A 29 4.08 7.28 -11.07
C SER A 29 4.88 7.41 -9.77
N ALA A 30 4.94 6.35 -8.96
CA ALA A 30 5.71 6.30 -7.70
C ALA A 30 6.96 5.43 -7.80
N HIS A 31 6.93 4.40 -8.67
CA HIS A 31 8.02 3.42 -8.84
C HIS A 31 8.42 3.29 -10.32
N PRO A 32 9.20 4.24 -10.86
CA PRO A 32 9.73 4.13 -12.22
C PRO A 32 10.66 2.91 -12.31
N GLY A 33 10.17 1.82 -12.91
CA GLY A 33 10.88 0.53 -12.99
C GLY A 33 10.10 -0.66 -12.41
N GLY A 34 9.00 -0.41 -11.69
CA GLY A 34 8.12 -1.46 -11.17
C GLY A 34 8.76 -2.35 -10.10
N THR A 35 9.90 -1.94 -9.55
CA THR A 35 10.57 -2.63 -8.45
C THR A 35 10.35 -1.86 -7.15
N PRO A 36 10.01 -2.54 -6.04
CA PRO A 36 9.97 -1.90 -4.73
C PRO A 36 11.38 -1.42 -4.35
N PRO A 37 11.50 -0.35 -3.55
CA PRO A 37 12.78 -0.01 -2.94
C PRO A 37 13.23 -1.13 -2.00
N GLU A 38 14.51 -1.12 -1.65
CA GLU A 38 15.02 -2.00 -0.60
C GLU A 38 14.39 -1.59 0.74
N LEU A 39 13.58 -2.48 1.31
CA LEU A 39 12.86 -2.28 2.57
C LEU A 39 13.36 -3.29 3.61
N PRO A 40 13.53 -2.88 4.87
CA PRO A 40 13.82 -3.83 5.94
C PRO A 40 12.56 -4.63 6.26
N GLY A 41 12.63 -5.96 6.20
CA GLY A 41 11.51 -6.85 6.53
C GLY A 41 11.25 -7.92 5.47
N ASP A 42 10.24 -8.75 5.74
CA ASP A 42 10.30 -10.16 5.32
C ASP A 42 9.41 -10.48 4.10
N ARG A 43 8.38 -9.67 3.83
CA ARG A 43 7.42 -9.95 2.76
C ARG A 43 6.86 -8.69 2.07
N VAL A 44 7.00 -8.65 0.75
CA VAL A 44 6.33 -7.68 -0.13
C VAL A 44 5.28 -8.41 -0.97
N VAL A 45 4.03 -7.97 -0.88
CA VAL A 45 2.92 -8.38 -1.74
C VAL A 45 2.72 -7.29 -2.78
N VAL A 46 3.01 -7.62 -4.04
CA VAL A 46 2.76 -6.70 -5.16
C VAL A 46 1.31 -6.86 -5.59
N GLY A 47 0.48 -5.86 -5.31
CA GLY A 47 -0.96 -5.93 -5.51
C GLY A 47 -1.66 -4.60 -5.27
N ASP A 48 -2.87 -4.46 -5.81
CA ASP A 48 -3.68 -3.27 -5.67
C ASP A 48 -4.58 -3.37 -4.43
N VAL A 49 -4.71 -2.29 -3.67
CA VAL A 49 -5.57 -2.26 -2.48
C VAL A 49 -7.07 -2.40 -2.83
N ARG A 50 -7.44 -2.21 -4.11
CA ARG A 50 -8.78 -2.48 -4.62
C ARG A 50 -9.03 -3.96 -4.89
N ASP A 51 -7.98 -4.78 -4.95
CA ASP A 51 -8.08 -6.22 -5.14
C ASP A 51 -8.26 -6.91 -3.78
N ARG A 52 -9.45 -7.48 -3.60
CA ARG A 52 -9.83 -8.19 -2.38
C ARG A 52 -8.89 -9.34 -2.05
N GLU A 53 -8.46 -10.12 -3.04
CA GLU A 53 -7.62 -11.30 -2.80
C GLU A 53 -6.22 -10.88 -2.36
N ALA A 54 -5.66 -9.82 -2.97
CA ALA A 54 -4.38 -9.26 -2.56
C ALA A 54 -4.42 -8.69 -1.14
N VAL A 55 -5.53 -8.03 -0.78
CA VAL A 55 -5.74 -7.53 0.58
C VAL A 55 -5.86 -8.67 1.58
N ALA A 56 -6.65 -9.71 1.30
CA ALA A 56 -6.80 -10.87 2.18
C ALA A 56 -5.45 -11.60 2.39
N ASP A 57 -4.65 -11.75 1.33
CA ASP A 57 -3.31 -12.35 1.41
C ASP A 57 -2.33 -11.51 2.24
N ALA A 58 -2.42 -10.17 2.15
CA ALA A 58 -1.60 -9.27 2.94
C ALA A 58 -2.02 -9.22 4.42
N LEU A 59 -3.30 -9.43 4.74
CA LEU A 59 -3.83 -9.42 6.11
C LEU A 59 -3.64 -10.73 6.87
N ALA A 60 -3.29 -11.82 6.19
CA ALA A 60 -3.14 -13.13 6.81
C ALA A 60 -2.10 -13.12 7.95
N GLY A 61 -2.57 -13.23 9.19
CA GLY A 61 -1.72 -13.24 10.39
C GLY A 61 -1.24 -11.86 10.86
N VAL A 62 -1.80 -10.77 10.33
CA VAL A 62 -1.42 -9.39 10.72
C VAL A 62 -2.18 -8.95 11.97
N ASP A 63 -1.44 -8.48 12.99
CA ASP A 63 -2.02 -7.97 14.24
C ASP A 63 -2.49 -6.50 14.15
N ALA A 64 -1.86 -5.69 13.29
CA ALA A 64 -2.14 -4.27 13.15
C ALA A 64 -1.84 -3.73 11.75
N VAL A 65 -2.62 -2.76 11.30
CA VAL A 65 -2.55 -2.21 9.93
C VAL A 65 -2.17 -0.72 9.94
N CYS A 66 -1.19 -0.38 9.11
CA CYS A 66 -0.79 0.99 8.79
C CYS A 66 -1.19 1.32 7.33
N HIS A 67 -2.40 1.87 7.12
CA HIS A 67 -3.00 2.06 5.79
C HIS A 67 -2.59 3.35 5.08
N GLN A 68 -1.48 3.29 4.34
CA GLN A 68 -0.89 4.42 3.63
C GLN A 68 -1.08 4.34 2.09
N ALA A 69 -1.84 3.37 1.59
CA ALA A 69 -2.09 3.21 0.16
C ALA A 69 -3.10 4.24 -0.32
N ALA A 70 -2.61 5.24 -1.06
CA ALA A 70 -3.42 6.30 -1.66
C ALA A 70 -2.70 6.94 -2.86
N MET A 71 -3.50 7.43 -3.80
CA MET A 71 -3.08 8.40 -4.79
C MET A 71 -3.03 9.80 -4.14
N VAL A 72 -1.92 10.51 -4.33
CA VAL A 72 -1.66 11.84 -3.76
C VAL A 72 -1.36 12.87 -4.85
N GLY A 73 -1.66 14.14 -4.58
CA GLY A 73 -1.62 15.24 -5.55
C GLY A 73 -3.01 15.58 -6.09
N LEU A 74 -3.15 16.73 -6.75
CA LEU A 74 -4.33 16.98 -7.58
C LEU A 74 -4.21 16.11 -8.83
N GLY A 75 -5.30 15.46 -9.23
CA GLY A 75 -5.40 14.83 -10.55
C GLY A 75 -4.90 15.80 -11.63
N LYS A 76 -4.26 15.28 -12.68
CA LYS A 76 -3.83 16.14 -13.79
C LYS A 76 -5.04 16.87 -14.36
N GLU A 77 -6.17 16.15 -14.42
CA GLU A 77 -7.47 16.65 -14.84
C GLU A 77 -8.58 16.13 -13.91
N PHE A 78 -9.75 16.79 -13.90
CA PHE A 78 -10.90 16.31 -13.13
C PHE A 78 -11.38 14.91 -13.59
N ALA A 79 -11.11 14.57 -14.86
CA ALA A 79 -11.38 13.23 -15.39
C ALA A 79 -10.61 12.11 -14.66
N ASP A 80 -9.56 12.42 -13.91
CA ASP A 80 -8.83 11.46 -13.09
C ASP A 80 -9.56 11.11 -11.78
N ALA A 81 -10.60 11.86 -11.40
CA ALA A 81 -11.31 11.67 -10.13
C ALA A 81 -11.75 10.21 -9.88
N PRO A 82 -12.28 9.43 -10.85
CA PRO A 82 -12.61 8.02 -10.64
C PRO A 82 -11.41 7.16 -10.23
N LEU A 83 -10.20 7.46 -10.73
CA LEU A 83 -8.98 6.75 -10.33
C LEU A 83 -8.63 7.05 -8.87
N TYR A 84 -8.70 8.32 -8.46
CA TYR A 84 -8.42 8.73 -7.09
C TYR A 84 -9.44 8.13 -6.11
N VAL A 85 -10.73 8.21 -6.43
CA VAL A 85 -11.80 7.60 -5.61
C VAL A 85 -11.63 6.08 -5.55
N GLY A 86 -11.24 5.46 -6.66
CA GLY A 86 -10.92 4.04 -6.71
C GLY A 86 -9.80 3.66 -5.72
N CYS A 87 -8.66 4.34 -5.78
CA CYS A 87 -7.53 4.01 -4.92
C CYS A 87 -7.74 4.41 -3.46
N ASN A 88 -8.35 5.58 -3.21
CA ASN A 88 -8.39 6.18 -1.87
C ASN A 88 -9.64 5.77 -1.10
N ASP A 89 -10.83 5.81 -1.71
CA ASP A 89 -12.08 5.51 -1.02
C ASP A 89 -12.44 4.04 -1.13
N LEU A 90 -12.53 3.51 -2.37
CA LEU A 90 -12.84 2.10 -2.60
C LEU A 90 -11.74 1.20 -2.02
N GLY A 91 -10.47 1.52 -2.25
CA GLY A 91 -9.34 0.78 -1.66
C GLY A 91 -9.43 0.69 -0.13
N THR A 92 -9.72 1.81 0.53
CA THR A 92 -9.93 1.82 1.98
C THR A 92 -11.13 0.98 2.39
N ALA A 93 -12.24 1.05 1.65
CA ALA A 93 -13.43 0.25 1.92
C ALA A 93 -13.16 -1.26 1.76
N VAL A 94 -12.39 -1.67 0.75
CA VAL A 94 -11.97 -3.07 0.54
C VAL A 94 -11.11 -3.53 1.72
N LEU A 95 -10.11 -2.74 2.13
CA LEU A 95 -9.29 -3.05 3.29
C LEU A 95 -10.14 -3.28 4.55
N LEU A 96 -11.01 -2.33 4.87
CA LEU A 96 -11.86 -2.41 6.07
C LEU A 96 -12.85 -3.58 6.02
N ALA A 97 -13.26 -4.03 4.83
CA ALA A 97 -14.16 -5.16 4.68
C ALA A 97 -13.47 -6.53 4.87
N GLU A 98 -12.15 -6.60 4.69
CA GLU A 98 -11.36 -7.83 4.88
C GLU A 98 -10.66 -7.93 6.24
N MET A 99 -10.67 -6.85 7.05
CA MET A 99 -10.17 -6.82 8.44
C MET A 99 -11.15 -7.49 9.41
#